data_AF-A0A937WM24-F1
#
_entry.id   AF-A0A937WM24-F1
#
_cell.length_a   1.000
_cell.length_b   1.000
_cell.length_c   1.000
_cell.angle_alpha   90.00
_cell.angle_beta   90.00
_cell.angle_gamma   90.00
#
_symmetry.space_group_name_H-M   'P 1'
#
loop_
_entity.id
_entity.type
_entity.pdbx_description
1 polymer ?
#
loop_
_entity_poly.entity_id
_entity_poly.type
_entity_poly.pdbx_seq_one_letter_code
_entity_poly.pdbx_strand_id
1 'polypeptide(L)'
;MPKREIGLMGYIGEAVVEQWLKSKYPENLGYKVLSQAIPNDVLKEGGGYLDFCVIKNDVAHSIYEVKSQDYIWGKDSNLNRALKHIWQHPAKISSIFVQGDKSYKVDKSFRAYLILLVGPNESGINKFGGNIKNVILFSDIWKDLNNSLDTKMLMKNITTDISKVMKILKNPTQGKRVTKKFLELRRQLNNESTSSTHHC
;
A
#
# COMPACT_ATOMS: atom_id res chain seq x y z
N MET A 1 20.10 -5.41 1.14
CA MET A 1 18.95 -6.34 1.06
C MET A 1 18.50 -6.47 -0.39
N PRO A 2 18.39 -7.67 -0.98
CA PRO A 2 17.87 -7.88 -2.33
C PRO A 2 16.49 -7.25 -2.55
N LYS A 3 16.24 -6.64 -3.73
CA LYS A 3 14.95 -5.99 -4.08
C LYS A 3 13.72 -6.90 -3.88
N ARG A 4 13.89 -8.21 -4.04
CA ARG A 4 12.83 -9.22 -3.84
C ARG A 4 12.40 -9.33 -2.38
N GLU A 5 13.35 -9.31 -1.46
CA GLU A 5 13.06 -9.39 -0.03
C GLU A 5 12.34 -8.14 0.47
N ILE A 6 12.71 -6.97 -0.08
CA ILE A 6 12.05 -5.70 0.25
C ILE A 6 10.56 -5.75 -0.18
N GLY A 7 10.26 -6.23 -1.38
CA GLY A 7 8.89 -6.38 -1.86
C GLY A 7 8.09 -7.38 -1.03
N LEU A 8 8.70 -8.51 -0.66
CA LEU A 8 8.07 -9.52 0.19
C LEU A 8 7.80 -8.99 1.61
N MET A 9 8.74 -8.23 2.17
CA MET A 9 8.59 -7.60 3.48
C MET A 9 7.45 -6.58 3.48
N GLY A 10 7.33 -5.75 2.42
CA GLY A 10 6.18 -4.86 2.25
C GLY A 10 4.86 -5.63 2.26
N TYR A 11 4.78 -6.66 1.41
CA TYR A 11 3.58 -7.47 1.27
C TYR A 11 3.15 -8.19 2.56
N ILE A 12 4.08 -8.87 3.24
CA ILE A 12 3.81 -9.55 4.52
C ILE A 12 3.51 -8.51 5.62
N GLY A 13 4.27 -7.42 5.64
CA GLY A 13 4.12 -6.35 6.62
C GLY A 13 2.73 -5.73 6.56
N GLU A 14 2.24 -5.38 5.37
CA GLU A 14 0.88 -4.89 5.16
C GLU A 14 -0.17 -5.89 5.66
N ALA A 15 -0.02 -7.19 5.35
CA ALA A 15 -0.98 -8.20 5.78
C ALA A 15 -1.03 -8.38 7.32
N VAL A 16 0.11 -8.28 8.01
CA VAL A 16 0.15 -8.31 9.48
C VAL A 16 -0.44 -7.03 10.09
N VAL A 17 -0.11 -5.87 9.50
CA VAL A 17 -0.68 -4.58 9.90
C VAL A 17 -2.20 -4.57 9.76
N GLU A 18 -2.74 -5.14 8.69
CA GLU A 18 -4.19 -5.24 8.49
C GLU A 18 -4.86 -6.05 9.62
N GLN A 19 -4.27 -7.17 10.03
CA GLN A 19 -4.78 -7.96 11.16
C GLN A 19 -4.73 -7.17 12.47
N TRP A 20 -3.64 -6.44 12.73
CA TRP A 20 -3.53 -5.58 13.89
C TRP A 20 -4.56 -4.44 13.89
N LEU A 21 -4.77 -3.78 12.76
CA LEU A 21 -5.79 -2.75 12.63
C LEU A 21 -7.19 -3.32 12.88
N LYS A 22 -7.50 -4.50 12.35
CA LYS A 22 -8.80 -5.17 12.57
C LYS A 22 -9.01 -5.60 14.02
N SER A 23 -7.94 -6.00 14.70
CA SER A 23 -7.97 -6.30 16.15
C SER A 23 -8.20 -5.03 16.99
N LYS A 24 -7.47 -3.95 16.67
CA LYS A 24 -7.54 -2.66 17.37
C LYS A 24 -8.84 -1.89 17.10
N TYR A 25 -9.41 -2.05 15.91
CA TYR A 25 -10.62 -1.37 15.44
C TYR A 25 -11.66 -2.40 14.99
N PRO A 26 -12.31 -3.10 15.93
CA PRO A 26 -13.16 -4.22 15.61
C PRO A 26 -14.51 -3.77 15.03
N GLU A 27 -15.01 -4.52 14.04
CA GLU A 27 -16.19 -4.14 13.25
C GLU A 27 -17.47 -4.05 14.09
N ASN A 28 -17.60 -4.86 15.14
CA ASN A 28 -18.73 -4.82 16.06
C ASN A 28 -18.84 -3.50 16.85
N LEU A 29 -17.78 -2.68 16.86
CA LEU A 29 -17.77 -1.33 17.44
C LEU A 29 -17.99 -0.23 16.38
N GLY A 30 -18.42 -0.59 15.17
CA GLY A 30 -18.71 0.34 14.08
C GLY A 30 -17.49 0.78 13.26
N TYR A 31 -16.37 0.08 13.41
CA TYR A 31 -15.15 0.34 12.65
C TYR A 31 -15.10 -0.46 11.34
N LYS A 32 -14.39 0.06 10.34
CA LYS A 32 -14.03 -0.65 9.11
C LYS A 32 -12.58 -0.32 8.76
N VAL A 33 -11.80 -1.34 8.39
CA VAL A 33 -10.45 -1.15 7.85
C VAL A 33 -10.53 -1.34 6.34
N LEU A 34 -10.23 -0.28 5.58
CA LEU A 34 -10.29 -0.26 4.13
C LEU A 34 -8.90 -0.01 3.55
N SER A 35 -8.58 -0.65 2.43
CA SER A 35 -7.28 -0.48 1.76
C SER A 35 -7.31 0.65 0.74
N GLN A 36 -6.13 1.18 0.41
CA GLN A 36 -5.91 2.11 -0.69
C GLN A 36 -6.74 3.41 -0.58
N ALA A 37 -6.27 4.34 0.23
CA ALA A 37 -6.97 5.59 0.54
C ALA A 37 -6.10 6.83 0.31
N ILE A 38 -6.70 7.95 -0.06
CA ILE A 38 -5.98 9.20 -0.34
C ILE A 38 -6.83 10.42 0.01
N PRO A 39 -6.25 11.53 0.50
CA PRO A 39 -6.97 12.80 0.61
C PRO A 39 -7.51 13.26 -0.74
N ASN A 40 -8.74 13.80 -0.74
CA ASN A 40 -9.40 14.25 -1.97
C ASN A 40 -8.69 15.42 -2.66
N ASP A 41 -7.92 16.20 -1.91
CA ASP A 41 -7.16 17.36 -2.39
C ASP A 41 -5.78 16.99 -2.95
N VAL A 42 -5.40 15.70 -2.92
CA VAL A 42 -4.18 15.19 -3.56
C VAL A 42 -4.53 14.55 -4.90
N LEU A 43 -3.89 15.05 -5.96
CA LEU A 43 -4.11 14.54 -7.33
C LEU A 43 -3.81 13.03 -7.44
N LYS A 44 -4.80 12.26 -7.90
CA LYS A 44 -4.72 10.80 -8.06
C LYS A 44 -3.67 10.36 -9.09
N GLU A 45 -3.42 11.17 -10.13
CA GLU A 45 -2.50 10.85 -11.24
C GLU A 45 -1.01 10.97 -10.86
N GLY A 46 -0.69 11.32 -9.62
CA GLY A 46 0.70 11.36 -9.12
C GLY A 46 0.85 11.23 -7.60
N GLY A 47 -0.24 10.97 -6.86
CA GLY A 47 -0.21 10.66 -5.44
C GLY A 47 -0.48 9.17 -5.24
N GLY A 48 0.51 8.44 -4.71
CA GLY A 48 0.29 7.05 -4.31
C GLY A 48 -0.77 6.99 -3.21
N TYR A 49 -1.71 6.06 -3.32
CA TYR A 49 -2.61 5.74 -2.22
C TYR A 49 -1.81 5.37 -0.98
N LEU A 50 -2.36 5.68 0.19
CA LEU A 50 -1.92 5.15 1.47
C LEU A 50 -2.55 3.79 1.69
N ASP A 51 -1.83 2.91 2.39
CA ASP A 51 -2.14 1.48 2.43
C ASP A 51 -3.47 1.17 3.12
N PHE A 52 -3.79 1.84 4.25
CA PHE A 52 -5.02 1.61 5.00
C PHE A 52 -5.70 2.87 5.50
N CYS A 53 -7.03 2.87 5.54
CA CYS A 53 -7.86 3.86 6.20
C CYS A 53 -8.84 3.17 7.16
N VAL A 54 -8.96 3.72 8.37
CA VAL A 54 -9.91 3.28 9.38
C VAL A 54 -11.11 4.22 9.36
N ILE A 55 -12.29 3.66 9.11
CA ILE A 55 -13.57 4.37 9.14
C ILE A 55 -14.30 3.99 10.42
N LYS A 56 -14.93 4.96 11.09
CA LYS A 56 -15.86 4.74 12.19
C LYS A 56 -17.16 5.47 11.87
N ASN A 57 -18.28 4.75 11.81
CA ASN A 57 -19.61 5.34 11.54
C ASN A 57 -19.62 6.30 10.33
N ASP A 58 -19.07 5.85 9.19
CA ASP A 58 -18.93 6.64 7.95
C ASP A 58 -18.04 7.90 8.03
N VAL A 59 -17.22 8.03 9.07
CA VAL A 59 -16.20 9.08 9.22
C VAL A 59 -14.81 8.45 9.18
N ALA A 60 -13.91 9.01 8.38
CA ALA A 60 -12.51 8.62 8.36
C ALA A 60 -11.84 9.05 9.67
N HIS A 61 -11.40 8.06 10.44
CA HIS A 61 -10.85 8.20 11.79
C HIS A 61 -9.31 8.27 11.76
N SER A 62 -8.65 7.43 10.96
CA SER A 62 -7.20 7.48 10.79
C SER A 62 -6.77 6.85 9.47
N ILE A 63 -5.57 7.19 9.01
CA ILE A 63 -4.98 6.63 7.79
C ILE A 63 -3.53 6.20 8.05
N TYR A 64 -3.07 5.15 7.38
CA TYR A 64 -1.81 4.48 7.65
C TYR A 64 -1.06 4.22 6.36
N GLU A 65 0.23 4.50 6.39
CA GLU A 65 1.20 4.12 5.37
C GLU A 65 2.15 3.08 5.96
N VAL A 66 2.35 1.96 5.28
CA VAL A 66 3.32 0.93 5.63
C VAL A 66 4.54 1.06 4.71
N LYS A 67 5.72 1.20 5.31
CA LYS A 67 6.98 1.28 4.56
C LYS A 67 8.10 0.54 5.27
N SER A 68 8.95 -0.11 4.46
CA SER A 68 10.31 -0.40 4.90
C SER A 68 11.12 0.89 4.94
N GLN A 69 12.02 1.00 5.92
CA GLN A 69 13.02 2.05 5.95
C GLN A 69 13.84 2.14 4.65
N ASP A 70 14.08 1.01 3.96
CA ASP A 70 14.86 0.97 2.72
C ASP A 70 14.20 1.78 1.58
N TYR A 71 12.88 1.96 1.63
CA TYR A 71 12.10 2.81 0.72
C TYR A 71 12.03 4.28 1.14
N ILE A 72 12.65 4.65 2.25
CA ILE A 72 12.74 6.05 2.71
C ILE A 72 14.12 6.64 2.37
N TRP A 73 15.05 5.81 1.89
CA TRP A 73 16.48 6.14 1.75
C TRP A 73 17.08 6.10 0.36
N GLY A 74 16.37 5.56 -0.63
CA GLY A 74 16.74 5.75 -2.03
C GLY A 74 16.78 7.25 -2.36
N LYS A 75 17.68 7.65 -3.27
CA LYS A 75 17.86 9.06 -3.72
C LYS A 75 16.54 9.75 -4.13
N ASP A 76 15.53 8.98 -4.54
CA ASP A 76 14.21 9.46 -4.96
C ASP A 76 13.05 9.01 -4.03
N SER A 77 13.34 8.20 -3.00
CA SER A 77 12.32 7.50 -2.23
C SER A 77 11.88 8.34 -1.03
N ASN A 78 10.97 9.25 -1.32
CA ASN A 78 10.36 10.14 -0.35
C ASN A 78 9.19 9.47 0.36
N LEU A 79 8.93 9.85 1.62
CA LEU A 79 7.64 9.59 2.25
C LEU A 79 6.51 9.90 1.28
N ASN A 80 5.48 9.06 1.27
CA ASN A 80 4.35 9.19 0.37
C ASN A 80 3.81 10.63 0.38
N ARG A 81 3.60 11.19 -0.81
CA ARG A 81 3.14 12.58 -0.98
C ARG A 81 1.86 12.86 -0.21
N ALA A 82 0.91 11.92 -0.19
CA ALA A 82 -0.33 12.05 0.55
C ALA A 82 -0.09 12.12 2.07
N LEU A 83 0.80 11.28 2.59
CA LEU A 83 1.18 11.29 4.00
C LEU A 83 1.85 12.62 4.39
N LYS A 84 2.83 13.07 3.58
CA LYS A 84 3.49 14.37 3.79
C LYS A 84 2.48 15.51 3.79
N HIS A 85 1.54 15.49 2.85
CA HIS A 85 0.50 16.51 2.73
C HIS A 85 -0.38 16.59 3.97
N ILE A 86 -0.84 15.44 4.50
CA ILE A 86 -1.64 15.39 5.73
C ILE A 86 -0.84 15.93 6.92
N TRP A 87 0.43 15.57 7.05
CA TRP A 87 1.27 16.04 8.15
C TRP A 87 1.58 17.54 8.09
N GLN A 88 1.75 18.10 6.89
CA GLN A 88 2.02 19.54 6.70
C GLN A 88 0.76 20.39 6.83
N HIS A 89 -0.40 19.85 6.44
CA HIS A 89 -1.64 20.61 6.35
C HIS A 89 -2.83 19.89 7.00
N PRO A 90 -2.75 19.45 8.27
CA PRO A 90 -3.79 18.63 8.88
C PRO A 90 -5.16 19.31 8.90
N ALA A 91 -5.19 20.65 9.06
CA ALA A 91 -6.43 21.44 9.07
C ALA A 91 -7.11 21.58 7.69
N LYS A 92 -6.41 21.26 6.59
CA LYS A 92 -6.96 21.34 5.22
C LYS A 92 -7.64 20.05 4.78
N ILE A 93 -7.39 18.95 5.48
CA ILE A 93 -7.97 17.65 5.15
C ILE A 93 -9.43 17.67 5.59
N SER A 94 -10.35 17.57 4.62
CA SER A 94 -11.79 17.53 4.87
C SER A 94 -12.41 16.17 4.57
N SER A 95 -11.76 15.37 3.72
CA SER A 95 -12.24 14.05 3.31
C SER A 95 -11.14 13.16 2.73
N ILE A 96 -11.35 11.84 2.85
CA ILE A 96 -10.51 10.77 2.32
C ILE A 96 -11.32 9.97 1.30
N PHE A 97 -10.77 9.79 0.10
CA PHE A 97 -11.29 8.87 -0.90
C PHE A 97 -10.67 7.48 -0.75
N VAL A 98 -11.51 6.45 -0.80
CA VAL A 98 -11.08 5.04 -0.77
C VAL A 98 -11.29 4.42 -2.15
N GLN A 99 -10.28 3.74 -2.69
CA GLN A 99 -10.33 3.17 -4.03
C GLN A 99 -11.40 2.08 -4.12
N GLY A 100 -12.27 2.18 -5.14
CA GLY A 100 -13.36 1.22 -5.36
C GLY A 100 -14.58 1.43 -4.46
N ASP A 101 -14.59 2.50 -3.67
CA ASP A 101 -15.66 2.85 -2.74
C ASP A 101 -16.01 4.35 -2.90
N LYS A 102 -16.23 5.07 -1.79
CA LYS A 102 -16.66 6.47 -1.74
C LYS A 102 -15.65 7.37 -1.00
N SER A 103 -16.00 8.64 -0.91
CA SER A 103 -15.32 9.59 -0.02
C SER A 103 -15.95 9.61 1.37
N TYR A 104 -15.09 9.67 2.39
CA TYR A 104 -15.45 9.76 3.79
C TYR A 104 -15.01 11.10 4.35
N LYS A 105 -15.86 11.76 5.13
CA LYS A 105 -15.47 13.00 5.84
C LYS A 105 -14.47 12.67 6.94
N VAL A 106 -13.57 13.59 7.27
CA VAL A 106 -12.70 13.47 8.45
C VAL A 106 -13.23 14.32 9.60
N ASP A 107 -12.86 13.97 10.83
CA ASP A 107 -13.09 14.80 12.00
C ASP A 107 -11.79 15.44 12.53
N LYS A 108 -11.89 16.23 13.61
CA LYS A 108 -10.74 16.91 14.23
C LYS A 108 -9.71 15.95 14.84
N SER A 109 -10.13 14.73 15.15
CA SER A 109 -9.28 13.68 15.71
C SER A 109 -8.52 12.91 14.65
N PHE A 110 -8.81 13.12 13.36
CA PHE A 110 -8.14 12.44 12.26
C PHE A 110 -6.62 12.59 12.30
N ARG A 111 -5.92 11.46 12.20
CA ARG A 111 -4.45 11.42 12.17
C ARG A 111 -3.97 10.47 11.08
N ALA A 112 -2.82 10.81 10.51
CA ALA A 112 -2.09 9.94 9.60
C ALA A 112 -0.84 9.40 10.27
N TYR A 113 -0.58 8.11 10.07
CA TYR A 113 0.52 7.39 10.70
C TYR A 113 1.42 6.75 9.65
N LEU A 114 2.71 6.71 9.96
CA LEU A 114 3.69 5.89 9.24
C LEU A 114 4.00 4.65 10.07
N ILE A 115 3.82 3.48 9.51
CA ILE A 115 4.26 2.21 10.07
C ILE A 115 5.59 1.86 9.43
N LEU A 116 6.63 1.77 10.26
CA LEU A 116 7.96 1.36 9.84
C LEU A 116 8.16 -0.13 10.12
N LEU A 117 8.34 -0.89 9.04
CA LEU A 117 8.62 -2.33 9.11
C LEU A 117 9.98 -2.64 9.74
N VAL A 118 10.93 -1.70 9.62
CA VAL A 118 12.24 -1.77 10.24
C VAL A 118 12.53 -0.43 10.90
N GLY A 119 13.05 -0.48 12.13
CA GLY A 119 13.28 0.70 12.96
C GLY A 119 14.33 1.65 12.36
N PRO A 120 14.11 2.97 12.41
CA PRO A 120 14.97 3.94 11.73
C PRO A 120 16.34 4.08 12.40
N ASN A 121 17.37 4.32 11.61
CA ASN A 121 18.65 4.85 12.10
C ASN A 121 18.56 6.39 12.31
N GLU A 122 19.63 7.00 12.83
CA GLU A 122 19.67 8.45 13.11
C GLU A 122 19.31 9.34 11.91
N SER A 123 19.82 8.98 10.72
CA SER A 123 19.52 9.68 9.47
C SER A 123 18.04 9.56 9.09
N GLY A 124 17.43 8.39 9.32
CA GLY A 124 16.01 8.14 9.10
C GLY A 124 15.13 8.98 10.04
N ILE A 125 15.50 9.09 11.32
CA ILE A 125 14.77 9.88 12.31
C ILE A 125 14.60 11.33 11.85
N ASN A 126 15.67 11.93 11.31
CA ASN A 126 15.66 13.31 10.83
C ASN A 126 14.68 13.56 9.67
N LYS A 127 14.30 12.52 8.91
CA LYS A 127 13.34 12.64 7.78
C LYS A 127 11.89 12.81 8.25
N PHE A 128 11.57 12.43 9.49
CA PHE A 128 10.21 12.57 10.03
C PHE A 128 9.95 13.97 10.59
N GLY A 129 11.02 14.74 10.87
CA GLY A 129 10.92 16.03 11.56
C GLY A 129 10.15 15.90 12.88
N GLY A 130 9.28 16.87 13.18
CA GLY A 130 8.42 16.83 14.38
C GLY A 130 7.29 15.79 14.35
N ASN A 131 7.16 14.99 13.29
CA ASN A 131 6.10 13.99 13.15
C ASN A 131 6.48 12.60 13.68
N ILE A 132 7.61 12.46 14.37
CA ILE A 132 8.04 11.18 14.95
C ILE A 132 6.98 10.53 15.85
N LYS A 133 6.16 11.34 16.54
CA LYS A 133 5.02 10.86 17.35
C LYS A 133 3.92 10.13 16.54
N ASN A 134 3.90 10.32 15.23
CA ASN A 134 2.98 9.66 14.31
C ASN A 134 3.63 8.44 13.61
N VAL A 135 4.82 8.03 14.06
CA VAL A 135 5.52 6.84 13.58
C VAL A 135 5.25 5.69 14.54
N ILE A 136 4.87 4.55 13.98
CA ILE A 136 4.59 3.31 14.71
C ILE A 136 5.60 2.27 14.23
N LEU A 137 6.29 1.61 15.16
CA LEU A 137 7.23 0.56 14.80
C LEU A 137 6.51 -0.77 14.67
N PHE A 138 6.88 -1.56 13.67
CA PHE A 138 6.32 -2.90 13.49
C PHE A 138 6.61 -3.82 14.69
N SER A 139 7.70 -3.60 15.42
CA SER A 139 7.98 -4.29 16.68
C SER A 139 6.89 -4.07 17.74
N ASP A 140 6.26 -2.88 17.76
CA ASP A 140 5.20 -2.57 18.71
C ASP A 140 3.89 -3.22 18.28
N ILE A 141 3.60 -3.22 16.97
CA ILE A 141 2.50 -3.98 16.38
C ILE A 141 2.63 -5.48 16.69
N TRP A 142 3.83 -6.03 16.56
CA TRP A 142 4.10 -7.43 16.86
C TRP A 142 3.88 -7.77 18.33
N LYS A 143 4.31 -6.89 19.25
CA LYS A 143 4.06 -7.04 20.68
C LYS A 143 2.57 -6.93 21.01
N ASP A 144 1.85 -5.98 20.41
CA ASP A 144 0.40 -5.80 20.58
C ASP A 144 -0.37 -7.04 20.13
N LEU A 145 0.02 -7.62 19.00
CA LEU A 145 -0.58 -8.85 18.50
C LEU A 145 -0.22 -10.07 19.35
N ASN A 146 0.97 -10.11 19.96
CA ASN A 146 1.45 -11.24 20.76
C ASN A 146 1.15 -12.60 20.06
N ASN A 147 0.59 -13.58 20.78
CA ASN A 147 0.17 -14.88 20.24
C ASN A 147 -1.15 -14.86 19.45
N SER A 148 -1.81 -13.70 19.29
CA SER A 148 -3.09 -13.60 18.57
C SER A 148 -2.94 -13.45 17.06
N LEU A 149 -1.70 -13.40 16.54
CA LEU A 149 -1.46 -13.42 15.11
C LEU A 149 -1.91 -14.77 14.53
N ASP A 150 -2.92 -14.77 13.67
CA ASP A 150 -3.35 -15.96 12.97
C ASP A 150 -2.43 -16.22 11.76
N THR A 151 -1.29 -16.85 12.06
CA THR A 151 -0.29 -17.22 11.05
C THR A 151 -0.83 -18.21 10.03
N LYS A 152 -1.79 -19.07 10.40
CA LYS A 152 -2.41 -20.03 9.47
C LYS A 152 -3.26 -19.30 8.44
N MET A 153 -4.11 -18.37 8.90
CA MET A 153 -4.90 -17.52 7.99
C MET A 153 -4.00 -16.63 7.13
N LEU A 154 -2.94 -16.06 7.71
CA LEU A 154 -1.96 -15.27 6.95
C LEU A 154 -1.35 -16.07 5.80
N MET A 155 -0.84 -17.27 6.08
CA MET A 155 -0.25 -18.14 5.05
C MET A 155 -1.26 -18.57 4.00
N LYS A 156 -2.51 -18.84 4.39
CA LYS A 156 -3.60 -19.15 3.47
C LYS A 156 -3.90 -17.97 2.53
N ASN A 157 -3.95 -16.75 3.04
CA ASN A 157 -4.19 -15.54 2.24
C ASN A 157 -3.02 -15.30 1.27
N ILE A 158 -1.78 -15.35 1.75
CA ILE A 158 -0.58 -15.23 0.91
C ILE A 158 -0.59 -16.25 -0.23
N THR A 159 -0.89 -17.51 0.05
CA THR A 159 -0.97 -18.57 -0.97
C THR A 159 -2.07 -18.28 -2.00
N THR A 160 -3.22 -17.79 -1.54
CA THR A 160 -4.34 -17.41 -2.39
C THR A 160 -3.95 -16.27 -3.35
N ASP A 161 -3.27 -15.26 -2.85
CA ASP A 161 -2.87 -14.11 -3.65
C ASP A 161 -1.74 -14.45 -4.63
N ILE A 162 -0.77 -15.28 -4.23
CA ILE A 162 0.21 -15.87 -5.15
C ILE A 162 -0.51 -16.61 -6.28
N SER A 163 -1.55 -17.40 -5.97
CA SER A 163 -2.32 -18.15 -6.97
C SER A 163 -3.04 -17.23 -7.96
N LYS A 164 -3.64 -16.13 -7.47
CA LYS A 164 -4.25 -15.09 -8.31
C LYS A 164 -3.22 -14.43 -9.24
N VAL A 165 -2.07 -14.02 -8.69
CA VAL A 165 -0.97 -13.41 -9.46
C VAL A 165 -0.47 -14.38 -10.52
N MET A 166 -0.23 -15.65 -10.17
CA MET A 166 0.20 -16.68 -11.11
C MET A 166 -0.83 -16.91 -12.22
N LYS A 167 -2.14 -16.85 -11.92
CA LYS A 167 -3.19 -16.95 -12.94
C LYS A 167 -3.14 -15.78 -13.93
N ILE A 168 -2.92 -14.56 -13.44
CA ILE A 168 -2.76 -13.36 -14.27
C ILE A 168 -1.49 -13.47 -15.12
N LEU A 169 -0.36 -13.88 -14.55
CA LEU A 169 0.90 -14.02 -15.28
C LEU A 169 0.82 -15.12 -16.36
N LYS A 170 0.12 -16.22 -16.10
CA LYS A 170 -0.16 -17.27 -17.10
C LYS A 170 -1.10 -16.79 -18.21
N ASN A 171 -2.05 -15.90 -17.90
CA ASN A 171 -3.06 -15.39 -18.82
C ASN A 171 -3.15 -13.85 -18.75
N PRO A 172 -2.14 -13.12 -19.28
CA PRO A 172 -1.99 -11.68 -19.05
C PRO A 172 -3.13 -10.83 -19.62
N THR A 173 -3.93 -11.37 -20.54
CA THR A 173 -5.15 -10.72 -21.05
C THR A 173 -6.22 -10.51 -19.97
N GLN A 174 -6.18 -11.27 -18.87
CA GLN A 174 -7.10 -11.12 -17.72
C GLN A 174 -6.69 -10.01 -16.74
N GLY A 175 -5.48 -9.44 -16.85
CA GLY A 175 -4.93 -8.46 -15.88
C GLY A 175 -5.31 -7.00 -16.11
N LYS A 176 -6.16 -6.69 -17.10
CA LYS A 176 -6.35 -5.35 -17.72
C LYS A 176 -5.10 -4.85 -18.48
N ARG A 177 -5.35 -4.30 -19.68
CA ARG A 177 -4.41 -3.64 -20.62
C ARG A 177 -3.47 -4.53 -21.45
N VAL A 178 -3.95 -5.66 -21.98
CA VAL A 178 -3.45 -6.05 -23.31
C VAL A 178 -4.38 -5.40 -24.33
N THR A 179 -3.97 -4.26 -24.89
CA THR A 179 -4.75 -3.62 -25.96
C THR A 179 -4.70 -4.48 -27.22
N LYS A 180 -5.79 -4.53 -27.99
CA LYS A 180 -5.81 -5.19 -29.31
C LYS A 180 -4.64 -4.73 -30.18
N LYS A 181 -4.32 -3.43 -30.10
CA LYS A 181 -3.18 -2.78 -30.74
C LYS A 181 -1.83 -3.40 -30.36
N PHE A 182 -1.58 -3.73 -29.08
CA PHE A 182 -0.34 -4.39 -28.66
C PHE A 182 -0.21 -5.81 -29.24
N LEU A 183 -1.31 -6.56 -29.31
CA LEU A 183 -1.30 -7.92 -29.89
C LEU A 183 -1.12 -7.90 -31.40
N GLU A 184 -1.75 -6.95 -32.09
CA GLU A 184 -1.58 -6.73 -33.52
C GLU A 184 -0.13 -6.35 -33.85
N LEU A 185 0.45 -5.40 -33.12
CA LEU A 185 1.86 -4.99 -33.31
C LEU A 185 2.83 -6.17 -33.07
N ARG A 186 2.59 -6.96 -32.02
CA ARG A 186 3.41 -8.14 -31.72
C ARG A 186 3.32 -9.21 -32.82
N ARG A 187 2.14 -9.40 -33.42
CA ARG A 187 1.95 -10.35 -34.54
C ARG A 187 2.67 -9.88 -35.80
N GLN A 188 2.60 -8.59 -36.12
CA GLN A 188 3.31 -8.00 -37.27
C GLN A 188 4.83 -8.20 -37.14
N LEU A 189 5.40 -7.82 -35.99
CA LEU A 189 6.84 -7.98 -35.73
C LEU A 189 7.31 -9.43 -35.79
N ASN A 190 6.51 -10.38 -35.29
CA ASN A 190 6.86 -11.80 -35.34
C ASN A 190 6.81 -12.35 -36.78
N ASN A 191 5.89 -11.89 -37.63
CA ASN A 191 5.78 -12.34 -39.02
C ASN A 191 6.91 -11.79 -39.91
N GLU A 192 7.37 -10.56 -39.63
CA GLU A 192 8.52 -9.94 -40.30
C GLU A 192 9.83 -10.69 -39.96
N SER A 193 10.01 -11.11 -38.71
CA SER A 193 11.19 -11.90 -38.31
C SER A 193 11.28 -13.30 -38.93
N THR A 194 10.15 -13.91 -39.29
CA THR A 194 10.11 -15.22 -39.98
C THR A 194 10.33 -15.11 -41.49
N SER A 195 10.08 -13.94 -42.09
CA SER A 195 10.27 -13.71 -43.52
C SER A 195 11.70 -13.30 -43.87
N SER A 196 12.44 -12.68 -42.93
CA SER A 196 13.87 -12.40 -43.08
C SER A 196 14.80 -13.61 -42.95
N THR A 197 14.34 -14.73 -42.38
CA THR A 197 15.13 -15.97 -42.24
C THR A 197 15.04 -16.92 -43.44
N HIS A 198 14.23 -16.60 -44.45
CA HIS A 198 14.09 -17.40 -45.68
C HIS A 198 14.74 -16.76 -46.92
N HIS A 199 15.57 -15.73 -46.73
CA HIS A 199 16.39 -15.11 -47.76
C HIS A 199 17.90 -15.18 -47.42
N CYS A 200 18.37 -16.37 -47.04
CA CYS A 200 19.78 -16.76 -47.18
C CYS A 200 19.85 -18.00 -48.06
#